data_AF-A0A7C3D8C2-F1
#
_entry.id   AF-A0A7C3D8C2-F1
#
_cell.length_a   1.000
_cell.length_b   1.000
_cell.length_c   1.000
_cell.angle_alpha   90.00
_cell.angle_beta   90.00
_cell.angle_gamma   90.00
#
_symmetry.space_group_name_H-M   'P 1'
#
loop_
_entity.id
_entity.type
_entity.pdbx_description
1 polymer ?
#
loop_
_entity_poly.entity_id
_entity_poly.type
_entity_poly.pdbx_seq_one_letter_code
_entity_poly.pdbx_strand_id
1 'polypeptide(L)'
;MKISANLGSQQANYNPLSGRPNAVRANEEISNARQQTKNQVSDTQKASKNDNAERNSADENKSKLSQQSLDGAERKQVADLKKRDAEVRAHEAAHLSAAGKHATGGASFEYKRGPDGKSYAVGGEVGIDTSPVANNPQATLSKAQQIQAAALAPANPSSQDRQVAAQATMMAAEARAEIIQQKSDEKEAGETVSKKDLNEKEDQQTTANFQNINASNKYQSIAQYSENTIISTINQLA
;
A
#
# COMPACT_ATOMS: atom_id res chain seq x y z
N MET A 1 79.45 -39.33 -8.69
CA MET A 1 79.67 -40.48 -7.79
C MET A 1 78.31 -41.04 -7.42
N LYS A 2 78.04 -42.28 -7.84
CA LYS A 2 77.08 -43.27 -7.29
C LYS A 2 75.58 -42.89 -7.09
N ILE A 3 74.70 -43.28 -8.03
CA ILE A 3 73.75 -44.43 -8.10
C ILE A 3 72.47 -44.35 -7.22
N SER A 4 71.35 -44.59 -7.92
CA SER A 4 70.21 -45.46 -7.54
C SER A 4 68.90 -44.84 -7.03
N ALA A 5 67.88 -45.06 -7.85
CA ALA A 5 66.46 -45.14 -7.52
C ALA A 5 66.15 -46.21 -6.46
N ASN A 6 64.98 -46.13 -5.81
CA ASN A 6 64.05 -47.26 -5.81
C ASN A 6 62.60 -46.88 -5.48
N LEU A 7 61.70 -47.52 -6.22
CA LEU A 7 60.24 -47.58 -6.07
C LEU A 7 59.84 -48.62 -5.00
N GLY A 8 58.60 -48.52 -4.51
CA GLY A 8 57.82 -49.59 -3.88
C GLY A 8 57.12 -49.11 -2.61
N SER A 9 55.87 -49.45 -2.29
CA SER A 9 54.84 -50.28 -2.91
C SER A 9 53.61 -50.32 -1.96
N GLN A 10 52.40 -50.43 -2.53
CA GLN A 10 51.21 -51.17 -2.04
C GLN A 10 50.54 -50.75 -0.69
N GLN A 11 49.31 -50.22 -0.72
CA GLN A 11 47.97 -50.87 -0.70
C GLN A 11 47.56 -51.54 0.64
N ALA A 12 46.47 -51.04 1.24
CA ALA A 12 45.40 -51.85 1.85
C ALA A 12 44.12 -51.03 2.05
N ASN A 13 43.02 -51.51 1.46
CA ASN A 13 41.64 -51.05 1.59
C ASN A 13 40.89 -52.10 2.44
N TYR A 14 40.08 -51.71 3.44
CA TYR A 14 38.83 -52.38 3.86
C TYR A 14 38.03 -51.49 4.86
N ASN A 15 36.70 -51.46 4.67
CA ASN A 15 35.64 -50.67 5.32
C ASN A 15 34.93 -51.51 6.44
N PRO A 16 34.09 -50.98 7.39
CA PRO A 16 32.69 -50.65 7.07
C PRO A 16 31.96 -49.57 7.94
N LEU A 17 30.76 -49.17 7.50
CA LEU A 17 29.77 -48.31 8.17
C LEU A 17 29.16 -48.94 9.44
N SER A 18 28.89 -48.14 10.49
CA SER A 18 27.60 -48.09 11.25
C SER A 18 27.68 -47.21 12.53
N GLY A 19 26.68 -46.34 12.76
CA GLY A 19 26.31 -45.90 14.13
C GLY A 19 26.02 -44.40 14.35
N ARG A 20 24.75 -43.99 14.22
CA ARG A 20 24.20 -42.79 14.93
C ARG A 20 23.89 -43.19 16.39
N PRO A 21 24.15 -42.32 17.40
CA PRO A 21 23.05 -41.67 18.15
C PRO A 21 23.49 -40.28 18.73
N ASN A 22 22.72 -39.37 19.34
CA ASN A 22 21.32 -39.25 19.71
C ASN A 22 21.03 -37.74 19.92
N ALA A 23 20.13 -37.14 19.14
CA ALA A 23 19.73 -35.73 19.24
C ALA A 23 18.60 -35.52 20.28
N VAL A 24 18.78 -36.00 21.50
CA VAL A 24 17.74 -35.98 22.56
C VAL A 24 18.16 -35.16 23.78
N ARG A 25 19.43 -34.74 23.89
CA ARG A 25 19.92 -34.00 25.08
C ARG A 25 19.81 -32.47 24.99
N ALA A 26 19.34 -31.93 23.86
CA ALA A 26 19.17 -30.48 23.66
C ALA A 26 17.74 -29.98 23.93
N ASN A 27 16.79 -30.88 24.20
CA ASN A 27 15.37 -30.53 24.38
C ASN A 27 14.92 -30.41 25.85
N GLU A 28 15.78 -30.70 26.83
CA GLU A 28 15.47 -30.52 28.27
C GLU A 28 15.87 -29.15 28.83
N GLU A 29 16.81 -28.43 28.20
CA GLU A 29 17.19 -27.09 28.66
C GLU A 29 16.23 -25.99 28.17
N ILE A 30 15.53 -26.21 27.05
CA ILE A 30 14.60 -25.22 26.46
C ILE A 30 13.23 -25.25 27.16
N SER A 31 12.82 -26.39 27.72
CA SER A 31 11.54 -26.57 28.40
C SER A 31 11.53 -25.93 29.80
N ASN A 32 12.65 -25.93 30.52
CA ASN A 32 12.77 -25.27 31.83
C ASN A 32 12.84 -23.73 31.73
N ALA A 33 13.45 -23.19 30.67
CA ALA A 33 13.48 -21.74 30.41
C ALA A 33 12.09 -21.17 30.00
N ARG A 34 11.23 -21.99 29.38
CA ARG A 34 9.85 -21.60 29.01
C ARG A 34 8.86 -21.69 30.18
N GLN A 35 9.14 -22.48 31.21
CA GLN A 35 8.28 -22.55 32.41
C GLN A 35 8.58 -21.41 33.39
N GLN A 36 9.82 -20.94 33.48
CA GLN A 36 10.17 -19.79 34.33
C GLN A 36 9.67 -18.43 33.77
N THR A 37 9.49 -18.31 32.45
CA THR A 37 8.97 -17.08 31.82
C THR A 37 7.43 -16.99 31.84
N LYS A 38 6.71 -18.09 32.06
CA LYS A 38 5.24 -18.11 32.18
C LYS A 38 4.71 -17.74 33.58
N ASN A 39 5.53 -17.84 34.62
CA ASN A 39 5.13 -17.43 35.98
C ASN A 39 5.45 -15.96 36.32
N GLN A 40 6.24 -15.25 35.51
CA GLN A 40 6.53 -13.82 35.73
C GLN A 40 5.61 -12.86 34.94
N VAL A 41 4.88 -13.36 33.93
CA VAL A 41 3.88 -12.58 33.16
C VAL A 41 2.48 -12.62 33.77
N SER A 42 2.25 -13.50 34.75
CA SER A 42 0.95 -13.66 35.44
C SER A 42 0.74 -12.65 36.57
N ASP A 43 1.82 -12.16 37.18
CA ASP A 43 1.76 -11.22 38.31
C ASP A 43 1.82 -9.74 37.87
N THR A 44 2.32 -9.45 36.67
CA THR A 44 2.32 -8.07 36.11
C THR A 44 1.02 -7.70 35.42
N GLN A 45 0.17 -8.67 35.01
CA GLN A 45 -1.14 -8.39 34.42
C GLN A 45 -2.28 -8.26 35.44
N LYS A 46 -2.07 -8.69 36.70
CA LYS A 46 -3.07 -8.58 37.77
C LYS A 46 -2.97 -7.27 38.56
N ALA A 47 -1.79 -6.65 38.61
CA ALA A 47 -1.59 -5.33 39.23
C ALA A 47 -2.12 -4.18 38.34
N SER A 48 -1.97 -4.26 37.01
CA SER A 48 -2.42 -3.19 36.10
C SER A 48 -3.94 -3.10 35.91
N LYS A 49 -4.71 -4.13 36.32
CA LYS A 49 -6.17 -4.17 36.16
C LYS A 49 -6.92 -3.60 37.37
N ASN A 50 -6.31 -3.64 38.55
CA ASN A 50 -6.89 -3.09 39.79
C ASN A 50 -6.65 -1.58 39.93
N ASP A 51 -5.48 -1.07 39.54
CA ASP A 51 -5.18 0.37 39.63
C ASP A 51 -6.05 1.20 38.68
N ASN A 52 -6.43 0.66 37.51
CA ASN A 52 -7.34 1.32 36.56
C ASN A 52 -8.81 1.28 37.02
N ALA A 53 -9.22 0.23 37.73
CA ALA A 53 -10.59 0.12 38.24
C ALA A 53 -10.84 1.07 39.43
N GLU A 54 -9.87 1.23 40.32
CA GLU A 54 -9.97 2.17 41.45
C GLU A 54 -9.87 3.63 41.01
N ARG A 55 -8.99 3.97 40.06
CA ARG A 55 -8.90 5.33 39.49
C ARG A 55 -10.16 5.74 38.72
N ASN A 56 -10.73 4.84 37.91
CA ASN A 56 -11.99 5.11 37.20
C ASN A 56 -13.17 5.24 38.17
N SER A 57 -13.25 4.42 39.23
CA SER A 57 -14.36 4.49 40.20
C SER A 57 -14.32 5.77 41.04
N ALA A 58 -13.12 6.27 41.38
CA ALA A 58 -12.95 7.53 42.09
C ALA A 58 -13.29 8.75 41.22
N ASP A 59 -12.89 8.74 39.94
CA ASP A 59 -13.18 9.82 38.98
C ASP A 59 -14.67 9.84 38.60
N GLU A 60 -15.30 8.67 38.45
CA GLU A 60 -16.75 8.57 38.22
C GLU A 60 -17.59 9.09 39.39
N ASN A 61 -17.20 8.77 40.65
CA ASN A 61 -17.91 9.29 41.82
C ASN A 61 -17.73 10.81 41.96
N LYS A 62 -16.53 11.33 41.73
CA LYS A 62 -16.26 12.78 41.76
C LYS A 62 -17.02 13.51 40.66
N SER A 63 -17.13 12.92 39.47
CA SER A 63 -17.89 13.49 38.37
C SER A 63 -19.40 13.44 38.58
N LYS A 64 -19.95 12.38 39.20
CA LYS A 64 -21.37 12.33 39.58
C LYS A 64 -21.72 13.39 40.63
N LEU A 65 -20.87 13.56 41.65
CA LEU A 65 -20.98 14.63 42.64
C LEU A 65 -20.92 16.01 41.98
N SER A 66 -19.96 16.22 41.07
CA SER A 66 -19.82 17.45 40.29
C SER A 66 -21.06 17.75 39.44
N GLN A 67 -21.70 16.73 38.86
CA GLN A 67 -22.87 16.90 38.00
C GLN A 67 -24.14 17.29 38.78
N GLN A 68 -24.20 16.96 40.09
CA GLN A 68 -25.31 17.30 40.99
C GLN A 68 -25.25 18.74 41.52
N SER A 69 -24.09 19.38 41.45
CA SER A 69 -23.86 20.76 41.92
C SER A 69 -23.86 21.82 40.80
N LEU A 70 -24.16 21.43 39.55
CA LEU A 70 -24.14 22.35 38.41
C LEU A 70 -25.37 23.25 38.37
N ASP A 71 -25.16 24.54 38.08
CA ASP A 71 -26.23 25.48 37.80
C ASP A 71 -26.89 25.22 36.42
N GLY A 72 -27.93 25.99 36.09
CA GLY A 72 -28.64 25.84 34.82
C GLY A 72 -27.77 26.07 33.57
N ALA A 73 -26.84 27.04 33.64
CA ALA A 73 -25.95 27.38 32.53
C ALA A 73 -24.86 26.31 32.34
N GLU A 74 -24.28 25.81 33.43
CA GLU A 74 -23.29 24.75 33.40
C GLU A 74 -23.88 23.43 32.87
N ARG A 75 -25.11 23.08 33.26
CA ARG A 75 -25.80 21.91 32.70
C ARG A 75 -26.02 22.03 31.19
N LYS A 76 -26.38 23.22 30.70
CA LYS A 76 -26.50 23.47 29.26
C LYS A 76 -25.16 23.30 28.56
N GLN A 77 -24.08 23.84 29.14
CA GLN A 77 -22.74 23.69 28.58
C GLN A 77 -22.32 22.22 28.48
N VAL A 78 -22.58 21.41 29.51
CA VAL A 78 -22.30 19.97 29.48
C VAL A 78 -23.13 19.26 28.40
N ALA A 79 -24.40 19.62 28.24
CA ALA A 79 -25.24 19.06 27.18
C ALA A 79 -24.71 19.40 25.78
N ASP A 80 -24.28 20.65 25.56
CA ASP A 80 -23.70 21.10 24.29
C ASP A 80 -22.36 20.40 24.00
N LEU A 81 -21.54 20.14 25.03
CA LEU A 81 -20.29 19.38 24.89
C LEU A 81 -20.54 17.91 24.58
N LYS A 82 -21.50 17.26 25.24
CA LYS A 82 -21.90 15.88 24.96
C LYS A 82 -22.39 15.70 23.53
N LYS A 83 -23.21 16.64 23.06
CA LYS A 83 -23.70 16.64 21.67
C LYS A 83 -22.54 16.70 20.69
N ARG A 84 -21.61 17.63 20.89
CA ARG A 84 -20.44 17.79 20.01
C ARG A 84 -19.52 16.58 20.06
N ASP A 85 -19.27 15.99 21.22
CA ASP A 85 -18.46 14.77 21.35
C ASP A 85 -19.05 13.61 20.53
N ALA A 86 -20.37 13.42 20.61
CA ALA A 86 -21.04 12.40 19.81
C ALA A 86 -20.93 12.68 18.30
N GLU A 87 -21.12 13.94 17.88
CA GLU A 87 -20.99 14.36 16.48
C GLU A 87 -19.57 14.14 15.95
N VAL A 88 -18.55 14.59 16.69
CA VAL A 88 -17.14 14.43 16.32
C VAL A 88 -16.78 12.95 16.22
N ARG A 89 -17.15 12.13 17.20
CA ARG A 89 -16.86 10.68 17.14
C ARG A 89 -17.53 9.99 15.96
N ALA A 90 -18.78 10.35 15.66
CA ALA A 90 -19.46 9.84 14.49
C ALA A 90 -18.78 10.29 13.19
N HIS A 91 -18.32 11.53 13.14
CA HIS A 91 -17.56 12.09 12.02
C HIS A 91 -16.27 11.30 11.77
N GLU A 92 -15.43 11.14 12.80
CA GLU A 92 -14.17 10.41 12.67
C GLU A 92 -14.38 8.92 12.40
N ALA A 93 -15.42 8.31 12.98
CA ALA A 93 -15.75 6.92 12.71
C ALA A 93 -16.12 6.69 11.24
N ALA A 94 -16.84 7.63 10.61
CA ALA A 94 -17.18 7.56 9.20
C ALA A 94 -15.93 7.66 8.31
N HIS A 95 -15.02 8.60 8.61
CA HIS A 95 -13.73 8.68 7.92
C HIS A 95 -12.92 7.39 8.06
N LEU A 96 -12.75 6.90 9.29
CA LEU A 96 -11.94 5.70 9.56
C LEU A 96 -12.51 4.45 8.88
N SER A 97 -13.84 4.27 8.94
CA SER A 97 -14.51 3.15 8.29
C SER A 97 -14.32 3.17 6.77
N ALA A 98 -14.35 4.35 6.15
CA ALA A 98 -14.18 4.48 4.71
C ALA A 98 -12.71 4.36 4.27
N ALA A 99 -11.77 4.86 5.09
CA ALA A 99 -10.33 4.77 4.85
C ALA A 99 -9.83 3.31 4.89
N GLY A 100 -10.39 2.49 5.79
CA GLY A 100 -10.05 1.07 5.92
C GLY A 100 -8.54 0.86 6.08
N LYS A 101 -7.95 0.04 5.21
CA LYS A 101 -6.50 -0.26 5.23
C LYS A 101 -5.58 0.92 4.88
N HIS A 102 -6.14 2.02 4.39
CA HIS A 102 -5.36 3.21 4.01
C HIS A 102 -5.28 4.25 5.13
N ALA A 103 -5.98 4.03 6.25
CA ALA A 103 -5.76 4.83 7.44
C ALA A 103 -4.35 4.57 8.00
N THR A 104 -3.62 5.63 8.32
CA THR A 104 -2.29 5.53 8.94
C THR A 104 -2.34 5.26 10.44
N GLY A 105 -3.53 5.39 11.04
CA GLY A 105 -3.79 5.15 12.45
C GLY A 105 -5.27 5.21 12.77
N GLY A 106 -5.60 5.16 14.07
CA GLY A 106 -6.95 5.42 14.54
C GLY A 106 -7.33 6.90 14.46
N ALA A 107 -8.58 7.21 14.79
CA ALA A 107 -9.02 8.58 14.95
C ALA A 107 -8.27 9.27 16.10
N SER A 108 -7.77 10.47 15.83
CA SER A 108 -7.23 11.38 16.84
C SER A 108 -8.30 12.37 17.26
N PHE A 109 -8.29 12.81 18.51
CA PHE A 109 -9.32 13.70 19.06
C PHE A 109 -8.69 14.85 19.83
N GLU A 110 -9.25 16.03 19.65
CA GLU A 110 -9.02 17.19 20.49
C GLU A 110 -10.09 17.26 21.57
N TYR A 111 -9.69 17.46 22.83
CA TYR A 111 -10.57 17.41 23.98
C TYR A 111 -10.75 18.75 24.66
N LYS A 112 -11.96 19.01 25.15
CA LYS A 112 -12.28 20.11 26.06
C LYS A 112 -12.84 19.57 27.37
N ARG A 113 -12.32 20.06 28.50
CA ARG A 113 -12.84 19.73 29.83
C ARG A 113 -14.11 20.54 30.13
N GLY A 114 -15.18 19.86 30.54
CA GLY A 114 -16.45 20.45 30.96
C GLY A 114 -16.47 20.84 32.44
N PRO A 115 -17.48 21.61 32.87
CA PRO A 115 -17.65 22.01 34.29
C PRO A 115 -18.01 20.82 35.20
N ASP A 116 -18.43 19.69 34.62
CA ASP A 116 -18.62 18.40 35.29
C ASP A 116 -17.30 17.60 35.49
N GLY A 117 -16.18 18.19 35.11
CA GLY A 117 -14.85 17.58 35.19
C GLY A 117 -14.55 16.53 34.13
N LYS A 118 -15.45 16.27 33.17
CA LYS A 118 -15.23 15.29 32.10
C LYS A 118 -14.59 15.93 30.87
N SER A 119 -13.86 15.15 30.08
CA SER A 119 -13.33 15.58 28.78
C SER A 119 -14.25 15.14 27.64
N TYR A 120 -14.49 16.06 26.72
CA TYR A 120 -15.38 15.88 25.55
C TYR A 120 -14.61 16.16 24.27
N ALA A 121 -14.73 15.31 23.26
CA ALA A 121 -14.13 15.56 21.95
C ALA A 121 -14.82 16.76 21.30
N VAL A 122 -14.03 17.72 20.86
CA VAL A 122 -14.50 18.95 20.19
C VAL A 122 -13.96 19.08 18.77
N GLY A 123 -12.96 18.28 18.43
CA GLY A 123 -12.43 18.10 17.09
C GLY A 123 -11.78 16.72 16.98
N GLY A 124 -11.48 16.30 15.76
CA GLY A 124 -10.78 15.07 15.49
C GLY A 124 -10.26 15.02 14.06
N GLU A 125 -9.43 14.02 13.79
CA GLU A 125 -8.96 13.73 12.44
C GLU A 125 -8.59 12.25 12.29
N VAL A 126 -8.64 11.76 11.04
CA VAL A 126 -8.13 10.44 10.65
C VAL A 126 -7.01 10.65 9.64
N GLY A 127 -5.81 10.18 9.99
CA GLY A 127 -4.69 10.17 9.05
C GLY A 127 -4.92 9.16 7.93
N ILE A 128 -4.74 9.58 6.68
CA ILE A 128 -4.88 8.72 5.50
C ILE A 128 -3.58 8.78 4.67
N ASP A 129 -3.10 7.62 4.26
CA ASP A 129 -1.85 7.49 3.49
C ASP A 129 -2.04 7.90 2.03
N THR A 130 -1.62 9.13 1.71
CA THR A 130 -1.65 9.71 0.35
C THR A 130 -0.36 9.46 -0.45
N SER A 131 0.37 8.38 -0.16
CA SER A 131 1.49 7.94 -1.01
C SER A 131 1.02 7.04 -2.18
N PRO A 132 1.68 7.09 -3.35
CA PRO A 132 1.41 6.14 -4.43
C PRO A 132 1.90 4.72 -4.09
N VAL A 133 1.35 3.71 -4.78
CA VAL A 133 1.87 2.34 -4.74
C VAL A 133 3.03 2.22 -5.72
N ALA A 134 4.21 1.88 -5.20
CA ALA A 134 5.43 1.80 -6.00
C ALA A 134 5.28 0.82 -7.19
N ASN A 135 5.70 1.26 -8.37
CA ASN A 135 5.73 0.47 -9.62
C ASN A 135 4.39 -0.15 -10.03
N ASN A 136 3.26 0.39 -9.55
CA ASN A 136 1.94 -0.15 -9.88
C ASN A 136 0.90 0.98 -9.98
N PRO A 137 0.82 1.65 -11.14
CA PRO A 137 -0.08 2.79 -11.30
C PRO A 137 -1.56 2.38 -11.27
N GLN A 138 -1.91 1.14 -11.63
CA GLN A 138 -3.26 0.61 -11.48
C GLN A 138 -3.66 0.52 -9.99
N ALA A 139 -2.77 -0.01 -9.14
CA ALA A 139 -3.00 -0.05 -7.70
C ALA A 139 -3.02 1.36 -7.08
N THR A 140 -2.16 2.26 -7.56
CA THR A 140 -2.19 3.68 -7.15
C THR A 140 -3.52 4.33 -7.49
N LEU A 141 -4.06 4.13 -8.70
CA LEU A 141 -5.35 4.67 -9.09
C LEU A 141 -6.49 4.16 -8.18
N SER A 142 -6.52 2.86 -7.91
CA SER A 142 -7.54 2.29 -7.00
C SER A 142 -7.38 2.80 -5.57
N LYS A 143 -6.15 2.90 -5.06
CA LYS A 143 -5.84 3.48 -3.75
C LYS A 143 -6.32 4.93 -3.67
N ALA A 144 -5.99 5.74 -4.68
CA ALA A 144 -6.38 7.14 -4.77
C ALA A 144 -7.90 7.32 -4.73
N GLN A 145 -8.65 6.52 -5.49
CA GLN A 145 -10.12 6.54 -5.48
C GLN A 145 -10.69 6.20 -4.10
N GLN A 146 -10.12 5.20 -3.42
CA GLN A 146 -10.54 4.81 -2.07
C GLN A 146 -10.25 5.92 -1.05
N ILE A 147 -9.09 6.56 -1.12
CA ILE A 147 -8.73 7.70 -0.27
C ILE A 147 -9.66 8.88 -0.50
N GLN A 148 -9.94 9.21 -1.76
CA GLN A 148 -10.86 10.31 -2.11
C GLN A 148 -12.26 10.05 -1.52
N ALA A 149 -12.78 8.83 -1.68
CA ALA A 149 -14.06 8.45 -1.11
C ALA A 149 -14.06 8.53 0.43
N ALA A 150 -12.97 8.11 1.07
CA ALA A 150 -12.83 8.15 2.53
C ALA A 150 -12.79 9.58 3.08
N ALA A 151 -12.03 10.45 2.43
CA ALA A 151 -11.91 11.85 2.80
C ALA A 151 -13.21 12.64 2.54
N LEU A 152 -14.10 12.15 1.68
CA LEU A 152 -15.41 12.77 1.42
C LEU A 152 -16.56 12.00 2.08
N ALA A 153 -16.28 11.03 2.96
CA ALA A 153 -17.30 10.11 3.47
C ALA A 153 -18.35 10.78 4.37
N PRO A 154 -18.00 11.69 5.32
CA PRO A 154 -19.02 12.41 6.07
C PRO A 154 -19.75 13.44 5.21
N ALA A 155 -21.01 13.74 5.55
CA ALA A 155 -21.82 14.70 4.81
C ALA A 155 -21.24 16.13 4.78
N ASN A 156 -20.44 16.50 5.79
CA ASN A 156 -19.81 17.81 5.92
C ASN A 156 -18.30 17.64 6.18
N PRO A 157 -17.49 17.25 5.19
CA PRO A 157 -16.06 17.04 5.38
C PRO A 157 -15.37 18.34 5.82
N SER A 158 -14.35 18.25 6.67
CA SER A 158 -13.56 19.41 7.11
C SER A 158 -12.70 19.97 5.97
N SER A 159 -12.03 21.10 6.22
CA SER A 159 -11.05 21.63 5.26
C SER A 159 -9.87 20.67 5.03
N GLN A 160 -9.44 19.97 6.09
CA GLN A 160 -8.36 18.99 6.03
C GLN A 160 -8.76 17.80 5.15
N ASP A 161 -9.97 17.27 5.33
CA ASP A 161 -10.42 16.12 4.56
C ASP A 161 -10.56 16.49 3.07
N ARG A 162 -11.04 17.69 2.76
CA ARG A 162 -11.07 18.19 1.38
C ARG A 162 -9.67 18.31 0.77
N GLN A 163 -8.65 18.67 1.56
CA GLN A 163 -7.26 18.70 1.08
C GLN A 163 -6.76 17.28 0.78
N VAL A 164 -7.04 16.30 1.63
CA VAL A 164 -6.71 14.88 1.38
C VAL A 164 -7.42 14.38 0.12
N ALA A 165 -8.69 14.72 -0.07
CA ALA A 165 -9.43 14.38 -1.28
C ALA A 165 -8.81 15.00 -2.55
N ALA A 166 -8.33 16.25 -2.47
CA ALA A 166 -7.64 16.92 -3.57
C ALA A 166 -6.29 16.24 -3.89
N GLN A 167 -5.51 15.88 -2.87
CA GLN A 167 -4.26 15.13 -3.04
C GLN A 167 -4.52 13.77 -3.70
N ALA A 168 -5.55 13.05 -3.27
CA ALA A 168 -5.96 11.79 -3.89
C ALA A 168 -6.41 11.98 -5.35
N THR A 169 -7.06 13.10 -5.66
CA THR A 169 -7.45 13.43 -7.03
C THR A 169 -6.22 13.62 -7.92
N MET A 170 -5.19 14.32 -7.43
CA MET A 170 -3.92 14.48 -8.13
C MET A 170 -3.21 13.14 -8.34
N MET A 171 -3.11 12.33 -7.29
CA MET A 171 -2.54 10.98 -7.38
C MET A 171 -3.26 10.11 -8.43
N ALA A 172 -4.60 10.18 -8.50
CA ALA A 172 -5.37 9.46 -9.49
C ALA A 172 -5.11 9.96 -10.92
N ALA A 173 -4.85 11.26 -11.11
CA ALA A 173 -4.51 11.84 -12.41
C ALA A 173 -3.12 11.39 -12.87
N GLU A 174 -2.12 11.44 -11.99
CA GLU A 174 -0.75 10.98 -12.24
C GLU A 174 -0.73 9.49 -12.61
N ALA A 175 -1.41 8.65 -11.81
CA ALA A 175 -1.52 7.22 -12.08
C ALA A 175 -2.17 6.91 -13.44
N ARG A 176 -3.18 7.68 -13.87
CA ARG A 176 -3.80 7.52 -15.20
C ARG A 176 -2.81 7.87 -16.32
N ALA A 177 -2.00 8.91 -16.14
CA ALA A 177 -0.98 9.26 -17.11
C ALA A 177 0.07 8.15 -17.24
N GLU A 178 0.53 7.59 -16.12
CA GLU A 178 1.47 6.46 -16.11
C GLU A 178 0.90 5.20 -16.79
N ILE A 179 -0.38 4.86 -16.54
CA ILE A 179 -1.05 3.73 -17.21
C ILE A 179 -1.08 3.91 -18.73
N ILE A 180 -1.28 5.14 -19.22
CA ILE A 180 -1.29 5.43 -20.65
C ILE A 180 0.11 5.28 -21.23
N GLN A 181 1.14 5.80 -20.54
CA GLN A 181 2.53 5.69 -20.97
C GLN A 181 2.97 4.21 -21.08
N GLN A 182 2.71 3.40 -20.04
CA GLN A 182 3.05 1.98 -20.04
C GLN A 182 2.41 1.22 -21.20
N LYS A 183 1.15 1.53 -21.53
CA LYS A 183 0.46 0.92 -22.68
C LYS A 183 1.04 1.32 -24.02
N SER A 184 1.60 2.52 -24.15
CA SER A 184 2.29 2.95 -25.36
C SER A 184 3.63 2.24 -25.50
N ASP A 185 4.42 2.18 -24.42
CA ASP A 185 5.72 1.52 -24.40
C ASP A 185 5.60 0.01 -24.70
N GLU A 186 4.58 -0.66 -24.16
CA GLU A 186 4.27 -2.07 -24.45
C GLU A 186 3.93 -2.31 -25.93
N LYS A 187 3.21 -1.38 -26.57
CA LYS A 187 2.89 -1.48 -28.01
C LYS A 187 4.12 -1.31 -28.89
N GLU A 188 4.99 -0.36 -28.57
CA GLU A 188 6.24 -0.13 -29.30
C GLU A 188 7.22 -1.31 -29.14
N ALA A 189 7.30 -1.89 -27.94
CA ALA A 189 8.10 -3.09 -27.69
C ALA A 189 7.53 -4.34 -28.43
N GLY A 190 6.21 -4.51 -28.49
CA GLY A 190 5.57 -5.61 -29.23
C GLY A 190 5.74 -5.53 -30.75
N GLU A 191 5.75 -4.31 -31.31
CA GLU A 191 5.97 -4.09 -32.75
C GLU A 191 7.42 -4.32 -33.20
N THR A 192 8.39 -4.03 -32.35
CA THR A 192 9.83 -4.24 -32.67
C THR A 192 10.22 -5.71 -32.63
N VAL A 193 9.59 -6.53 -31.77
CA VAL A 193 9.79 -7.99 -31.75
C VAL A 193 9.13 -8.66 -32.95
N SER A 194 7.90 -8.28 -33.30
CA SER A 194 7.18 -8.86 -34.45
C SER A 194 7.85 -8.58 -35.81
N LYS A 195 8.62 -7.48 -35.94
CA LYS A 195 9.39 -7.18 -37.16
C LYS A 195 10.73 -7.92 -37.26
N LYS A 196 11.30 -8.40 -36.15
CA LYS A 196 12.53 -9.22 -36.17
C LYS A 196 12.24 -10.67 -36.52
N ASP A 197 11.15 -11.25 -36.02
CA ASP A 197 10.79 -12.65 -36.29
C ASP A 197 10.30 -12.89 -37.74
N LEU A 198 9.85 -11.84 -38.43
CA LEU A 198 9.49 -11.90 -39.86
C LEU A 198 10.71 -11.72 -40.80
N ASN A 199 11.83 -11.19 -40.31
CA ASN A 199 13.03 -10.95 -41.13
C ASN A 199 14.05 -12.10 -41.07
N GLU A 200 13.86 -13.09 -40.20
CA GLU A 200 14.75 -14.26 -40.07
C GLU A 200 14.36 -15.46 -40.96
N LYS A 201 13.25 -15.37 -41.72
CA LYS A 201 12.80 -16.40 -42.67
C LYS A 201 13.01 -16.05 -44.15
N GLU A 202 13.59 -14.90 -44.48
CA GLU A 202 13.84 -14.48 -45.86
C GLU A 202 15.32 -14.51 -46.30
N ASP A 203 16.24 -15.02 -45.47
CA ASP A 203 17.69 -14.94 -45.72
C ASP A 203 18.36 -16.28 -46.10
N GLN A 204 17.66 -17.16 -46.83
CA GLN A 204 18.27 -18.35 -47.45
C GLN A 204 17.95 -18.58 -48.94
N GLN A 205 17.36 -17.61 -49.68
CA GLN A 205 17.09 -17.82 -51.12
C GLN A 205 17.48 -16.68 -52.06
N THR A 206 18.13 -15.60 -51.61
CA THR A 206 18.31 -14.39 -52.43
C THR A 206 19.74 -14.14 -52.94
N THR A 207 20.60 -15.16 -53.01
CA THR A 207 21.97 -15.04 -53.60
C THR A 207 22.14 -15.73 -54.96
N ALA A 208 21.06 -16.13 -55.63
CA ALA A 208 21.14 -16.65 -57.01
C ALA A 208 19.96 -16.18 -57.87
N ASN A 209 19.92 -14.89 -58.22
CA ASN A 209 19.36 -14.40 -59.49
C ASN A 209 19.56 -12.88 -59.64
N PHE A 210 20.82 -12.45 -59.71
CA PHE A 210 21.16 -11.18 -60.34
C PHE A 210 21.34 -11.42 -61.84
N GLN A 211 20.26 -11.26 -62.61
CA GLN A 211 20.19 -10.80 -64.02
C GLN A 211 18.81 -11.12 -64.60
N ASN A 212 18.05 -10.07 -64.96
CA ASN A 212 16.63 -10.01 -65.39
C ASN A 212 15.66 -9.82 -64.21
N ILE A 213 15.08 -8.64 -63.96
CA ILE A 213 14.25 -7.86 -64.89
C ILE A 213 14.43 -6.36 -64.61
N ASN A 214 14.80 -5.62 -65.65
CA ASN A 214 14.65 -4.17 -65.71
C ASN A 214 13.18 -3.80 -65.97
N ALA A 215 12.74 -2.69 -65.37
CA ALA A 215 11.65 -1.82 -65.83
C ALA A 215 10.19 -2.33 -65.68
N SER A 216 9.65 -2.26 -64.47
CA SER A 216 8.26 -1.81 -64.22
C SER A 216 8.04 -1.60 -62.72
N ASN A 217 7.33 -0.53 -62.36
CA ASN A 217 6.84 -0.20 -61.01
C ASN A 217 7.77 0.61 -60.09
N LYS A 218 8.65 1.43 -60.66
CA LYS A 218 9.00 2.71 -60.04
C LYS A 218 7.81 3.65 -60.24
N TYR A 219 7.31 4.26 -59.16
CA TYR A 219 6.17 5.21 -59.07
C TYR A 219 4.76 4.62 -58.84
N GLN A 220 4.47 4.07 -57.64
CA GLN A 220 3.08 3.88 -57.19
C GLN A 220 2.79 4.11 -55.69
N SER A 221 3.59 4.86 -54.92
CA SER A 221 3.18 5.20 -53.54
C SER A 221 3.49 6.61 -53.02
N ILE A 222 3.86 7.56 -53.89
CA ILE A 222 4.15 8.95 -53.47
C ILE A 222 3.06 9.97 -53.86
N ALA A 223 1.81 9.53 -54.10
CA ALA A 223 0.71 10.41 -54.52
C ALA A 223 -0.61 10.18 -53.78
N GLN A 224 -0.57 9.83 -52.49
CA GLN A 224 -1.77 9.80 -51.63
C GLN A 224 -1.65 10.69 -50.37
N TYR A 225 -0.67 11.59 -50.34
CA TYR A 225 -0.57 12.66 -49.34
C TYR A 225 -0.66 14.03 -50.02
N SER A 226 -1.83 14.41 -50.54
CA SER A 226 -2.15 15.84 -50.81
C SER A 226 -3.60 16.17 -51.25
N GLU A 227 -4.61 15.30 -51.18
CA GLU A 227 -5.96 15.68 -51.66
C GLU A 227 -7.14 15.60 -50.68
N ASN A 228 -6.97 15.11 -49.44
CA ASN A 228 -8.06 15.14 -48.46
C ASN A 228 -8.09 16.37 -47.53
N THR A 229 -7.35 17.44 -47.88
CA THR A 229 -7.38 18.73 -47.17
C THR A 229 -8.04 19.86 -47.98
N ILE A 230 -8.54 19.60 -49.19
CA ILE A 230 -9.22 20.64 -50.01
C ILE A 230 -10.75 20.40 -50.16
N ILE A 231 -11.29 19.24 -49.76
CA ILE A 231 -12.74 18.94 -49.87
C ILE A 231 -13.54 19.23 -48.58
N SER A 232 -12.93 19.77 -47.51
CA SER A 232 -13.69 20.16 -46.31
C SER A 232 -13.96 21.67 -46.15
N THR A 233 -13.49 22.54 -47.06
CA THR A 233 -13.64 24.00 -46.92
C THR A 233 -14.70 24.60 -47.88
N ILE A 234 -15.35 23.80 -48.73
CA ILE A 234 -16.37 24.31 -49.67
C ILE A 234 -17.82 24.06 -49.18
N ASN A 235 -18.05 23.19 -48.19
CA ASN A 235 -19.40 22.92 -47.64
C ASN A 235 -19.77 23.73 -46.38
N GLN A 236 -19.16 24.90 -46.16
CA GLN A 236 -19.56 25.84 -45.09
C GLN A 236 -19.86 27.27 -45.58
N LEU A 237 -20.05 27.47 -46.89
CA LEU A 237 -20.53 28.74 -47.46
C LEU A 237 -21.68 28.55 -48.47
N ALA A 238 -22.62 27.68 -48.14
CA ALA A 238 -23.95 27.64 -48.74
C ALA A 238 -25.01 27.75 -47.64
#